data_AF-A0A015J8R6-F1
#
_entry.id   AF-A0A015J8R6-F1
#
_cell.length_a   1.000
_cell.length_b   1.000
_cell.length_c   1.000
_cell.angle_alpha   90.00
_cell.angle_beta   90.00
_cell.angle_gamma   90.00
#
_symmetry.space_group_name_H-M   'P 1'
#
loop_
_entity.id
_entity.type
_entity.pdbx_description
1 polymer ?
#
loop_
_entity_poly.entity_id
_entity_poly.type
_entity_poly.pdbx_seq_one_letter_code
_entity_poly.pdbx_strand_id
1 'polypeptide(L)'
;MASDFPKPSYFGIDILPIYPKSTFPNNITFQQHDILKRLPFEDNSFDFIHIQFLNFDITELQWETIVFQELARILKPGGWLEFCEMEYGILNYGPLSKQFDLTSK
;
A
#
# COMPACT_ATOMS: atom_id res chain seq x y z
N MET A 1 -1.43 5.24 14.33
CA MET A 1 -1.16 3.80 14.57
C MET A 1 0.05 3.60 15.48
N ALA A 2 1.31 3.69 15.01
CA ALA A 2 2.47 3.36 15.84
C ALA A 2 2.58 4.17 17.16
N SER A 3 2.26 5.47 17.11
CA SER A 3 2.28 6.33 18.31
C SER A 3 1.16 5.99 19.31
N ASP A 4 0.00 5.56 18.82
CA ASP A 4 -1.19 5.30 19.62
C ASP A 4 -1.17 3.88 20.22
N PHE A 5 -0.52 2.95 19.52
CA PHE A 5 -0.41 1.55 19.88
C PHE A 5 1.07 1.16 19.98
N PRO A 6 1.69 1.24 21.17
CA PRO A 6 3.13 1.02 21.32
C PRO A 6 3.54 -0.46 21.34
N LYS A 7 2.57 -1.40 21.44
CA LYS A 7 2.84 -2.84 21.55
C LYS A 7 3.14 -3.51 20.20
N PRO A 8 2.35 -3.28 19.12
CA PRO A 8 2.64 -3.89 17.83
C PRO A 8 3.92 -3.32 17.23
N SER A 9 4.62 -4.14 16.44
CA SER A 9 5.72 -3.69 15.59
C SER A 9 5.19 -3.30 14.21
N TYR A 10 5.63 -2.16 13.71
CA TYR A 10 5.23 -1.59 12.43
C TYR A 10 6.41 -1.55 11.46
N PHE A 11 6.12 -1.78 10.20
CA PHE A 11 7.09 -1.68 9.11
C PHE A 11 6.48 -0.81 8.01
N GLY A 12 7.17 0.28 7.65
CA GLY A 12 6.80 1.14 6.54
C GLY A 12 7.73 0.90 5.36
N ILE A 13 7.17 0.71 4.17
CA ILE A 13 7.92 0.58 2.92
C ILE A 13 7.47 1.65 1.94
N ASP A 14 8.43 2.21 1.21
CA ASP A 14 8.18 3.16 0.13
C ASP A 14 9.35 3.09 -0.87
N ILE A 15 9.08 3.28 -2.16
CA ILE A 15 10.14 3.32 -3.18
C ILE A 15 11.06 4.54 -3.00
N LEU A 16 10.54 5.61 -2.40
CA LEU A 16 11.26 6.83 -2.07
C LEU A 16 11.56 6.89 -0.56
N PRO A 17 12.72 7.41 -0.15
CA PRO A 17 13.09 7.53 1.25
C PRO A 17 12.43 8.76 1.92
N ILE A 18 11.11 8.92 1.77
CA ILE A 18 10.31 10.06 2.23
C ILE A 18 9.54 9.68 3.49
N TYR A 19 10.28 9.34 4.54
CA TYR A 19 9.73 9.07 5.87
C TYR A 19 10.43 9.94 6.93
N PRO A 20 9.79 10.19 8.09
CA PRO A 20 10.37 11.00 9.15
C PRO A 20 11.75 10.46 9.56
N LYS A 21 12.77 11.33 9.56
CA LYS A 21 14.16 10.92 9.85
C LYS A 21 14.57 11.02 11.33
N SER A 22 13.85 11.82 12.12
CA SER A 22 14.27 12.18 13.48
C SER A 22 13.21 11.96 14.56
N THR A 23 11.94 11.79 14.20
CA THR A 23 10.84 11.69 15.15
C THR A 23 9.83 10.65 14.71
N PHE A 24 10.01 9.42 15.20
CA PHE A 24 9.03 8.35 15.08
C PHE A 24 9.13 7.42 16.31
N PRO A 25 8.05 6.71 16.67
CA PRO A 25 8.05 5.75 17.77
C PRO A 25 9.09 4.62 17.61
N ASN A 26 9.57 4.05 18.71
CA ASN A 26 10.56 2.96 18.66
C ASN A 26 10.01 1.64 18.09
N ASN A 27 8.69 1.51 17.94
CA ASN A 27 8.02 0.33 17.42
C ASN A 27 7.73 0.40 15.91
N ILE A 28 8.32 1.35 15.17
CA ILE A 28 8.22 1.40 13.71
C ILE A 28 9.61 1.44 13.06
N THR A 29 9.77 0.67 11.99
CA THR A 29 10.96 0.70 11.12
C THR A 29 10.54 1.09 9.71
N PHE A 30 11.29 1.97 9.07
CA PHE A 30 11.09 2.35 7.67
C PHE A 30 12.20 1.75 6.80
N GLN A 31 11.81 1.24 5.64
CA GLN A 31 12.72 0.69 4.64
C GLN A 31 12.35 1.22 3.26
N GLN A 32 13.34 1.77 2.55
CA GLN A 32 13.16 2.08 1.15
C GLN A 32 13.12 0.79 0.33
N HIS A 33 11.99 0.50 -0.30
CA HIS A 33 11.79 -0.72 -1.10
C HIS A 33 10.70 -0.54 -2.15
N ASP A 34 10.88 -1.20 -3.30
CA ASP A 34 9.93 -1.21 -4.40
C ASP A 34 8.95 -2.38 -4.24
N ILE A 35 7.65 -2.10 -4.11
CA ILE A 35 6.59 -3.11 -3.93
C ILE A 35 6.47 -4.07 -5.12
N LEU A 36 6.99 -3.68 -6.29
CA LEU A 36 7.03 -4.54 -7.48
C LEU A 36 8.14 -5.59 -7.42
N LYS A 37 8.95 -5.58 -6.36
CA LYS A 37 9.96 -6.60 -6.07
C LYS A 37 9.55 -7.39 -4.84
N ARG A 38 10.05 -8.62 -4.73
CA ARG A 38 9.87 -9.43 -3.51
C ARG A 38 10.34 -8.64 -2.29
N LEU A 39 9.46 -8.50 -1.32
CA LEU A 39 9.71 -7.86 -0.04
C LEU A 39 10.61 -8.75 0.82
N PRO A 40 11.49 -8.17 1.64
CA PRO A 40 12.44 -8.90 2.48
C PRO A 40 11.78 -9.45 3.76
N PHE A 41 10.59 -10.04 3.62
CA PHE A 41 9.81 -10.63 4.70
C PHE A 41 9.50 -12.10 4.37
N GLU A 42 9.49 -12.92 5.41
CA GLU A 42 9.08 -14.32 5.31
C GLU A 42 7.58 -14.43 5.02
N ASP A 43 7.16 -15.59 4.53
CA ASP A 43 5.75 -15.90 4.33
C ASP A 43 5.00 -15.82 5.67
N ASN A 44 3.76 -15.33 5.67
CA ASN A 44 2.91 -15.23 6.87
C ASN A 44 3.56 -14.44 8.02
N SER A 45 4.25 -13.35 7.71
CA SER A 45 4.92 -12.49 8.71
C SER A 45 3.98 -11.47 9.35
N PHE A 46 2.95 -11.00 8.64
CA PHE A 46 2.11 -9.90 9.08
C PHE A 46 0.69 -10.35 9.41
N ASP A 47 0.14 -9.84 10.51
CA ASP A 47 -1.26 -10.02 10.89
C ASP A 47 -2.16 -8.96 10.21
N PHE A 48 -1.59 -7.82 9.84
CA PHE A 48 -2.28 -6.67 9.25
C PHE A 48 -1.36 -5.96 8.26
N ILE A 49 -1.89 -5.63 7.08
CA ILE A 49 -1.24 -4.82 6.05
C ILE A 49 -2.15 -3.64 5.73
N HIS A 50 -1.57 -2.45 5.71
CA HIS A 50 -2.23 -1.23 5.30
C HIS A 50 -1.56 -0.66 4.05
N ILE A 51 -2.36 -0.32 3.06
CA ILE A 51 -1.92 0.32 1.81
C ILE A 51 -2.66 1.64 1.70
N GLN A 52 -1.91 2.69 1.35
CA GLN A 52 -2.47 4.02 1.19
C GLN A 52 -1.88 4.72 -0.03
N PHE A 53 -2.77 5.25 -0.88
CA PHE A 53 -2.45 6.01 -2.09
C PHE A 53 -1.55 5.29 -3.11
N LEU A 54 -1.61 3.96 -3.19
CA LEU A 54 -0.76 3.19 -4.10
C LEU A 54 -1.38 3.02 -5.50
N ASN A 55 -2.69 3.21 -5.64
CA ASN A 55 -3.42 2.97 -6.90
C ASN A 55 -2.93 3.82 -8.09
N PHE A 56 -2.31 4.97 -7.84
CA PHE A 56 -1.81 5.84 -8.91
C PHE A 56 -0.43 5.44 -9.44
N ASP A 57 0.32 4.65 -8.67
CA ASP A 57 1.69 4.26 -9.02
C ASP A 57 1.76 2.84 -9.63
N ILE A 58 0.68 2.07 -9.50
CA ILE A 58 0.64 0.65 -9.88
C ILE A 58 -0.45 0.42 -10.93
N THR A 59 -0.08 -0.22 -12.03
CA THR A 59 -1.02 -0.63 -13.08
C THR A 59 -1.89 -1.83 -12.67
N GLU A 60 -3.06 -2.00 -13.28
CA GLU A 60 -3.95 -3.16 -13.06
C GLU A 60 -3.20 -4.49 -13.23
N LEU A 61 -2.37 -4.60 -14.28
CA LEU A 61 -1.56 -5.81 -14.51
C LEU A 61 -0.55 -6.06 -13.39
N GLN A 62 0.11 -5.03 -12.87
CA GLN A 62 1.08 -5.17 -11.77
C GLN A 62 0.39 -5.56 -10.46
N TRP A 63 -0.81 -5.03 -10.20
CA TRP A 63 -1.64 -5.46 -9.07
C TRP A 63 -1.90 -6.97 -9.13
N GLU A 64 -2.43 -7.46 -10.25
CA GLU A 64 -2.81 -8.86 -10.45
C GLU A 64 -1.60 -9.81 -10.44
N THR A 65 -0.50 -9.42 -11.06
CA THR A 65 0.63 -10.33 -11.31
C THR A 65 1.71 -10.29 -10.23
N ILE A 66 1.83 -9.19 -9.48
CA ILE A 66 2.93 -8.99 -8.54
C ILE A 66 2.40 -8.62 -7.16
N VAL A 67 1.70 -7.50 -7.05
CA VAL A 67 1.43 -6.89 -5.74
C VAL A 67 0.51 -7.78 -4.91
N PHE A 68 -0.62 -8.25 -5.44
CA PHE A 68 -1.52 -9.13 -4.68
C PHE A 68 -0.86 -10.44 -4.26
N GLN A 69 -0.03 -11.04 -5.12
CA GLN A 69 0.67 -12.28 -4.79
C GLN A 69 1.65 -12.07 -3.64
N GLU A 70 2.39 -10.97 -3.68
CA GLU A 70 3.37 -10.66 -2.66
C GLU A 70 2.71 -10.31 -1.32
N LEU A 71 1.64 -9.51 -1.32
CA LEU A 71 0.87 -9.20 -0.12
C LEU A 71 0.23 -10.43 0.49
N ALA A 72 -0.38 -11.30 -0.33
CA ALA A 72 -0.97 -12.55 0.13
C ALA A 72 0.08 -13.50 0.71
N ARG A 73 1.30 -13.50 0.17
CA ARG A 73 2.41 -14.30 0.68
C ARG A 73 2.83 -13.87 2.08
N ILE A 74 2.99 -12.57 2.33
CA ILE A 74 3.50 -12.07 3.62
C ILE A 74 2.40 -11.91 4.67
N LEU A 75 1.13 -11.89 4.27
CA LEU A 75 -0.02 -11.85 5.17
C LEU A 75 -0.32 -13.25 5.73
N LYS A 76 -0.50 -13.37 7.04
CA LYS A 76 -0.91 -14.62 7.69
C LYS A 76 -2.31 -15.06 7.22
N PRO A 77 -2.63 -16.36 7.26
CA PRO A 77 -3.99 -16.83 7.03
C PRO A 77 -4.93 -16.21 8.08
N GLY A 78 -6.00 -15.56 7.61
CA GLY A 78 -6.92 -14.81 8.49
C GLY A 78 -6.44 -13.41 8.90
N GLY A 79 -5.27 -12.97 8.40
CA GLY A 79 -4.81 -11.60 8.52
C GLY A 79 -5.67 -10.62 7.71
N TRP A 80 -5.50 -9.34 7.99
CA TRP A 80 -6.30 -8.28 7.38
C TRP A 80 -5.49 -7.43 6.41
N LEU A 81 -6.03 -7.24 5.20
CA LEU A 81 -5.48 -6.34 4.19
C LEU A 81 -6.42 -5.13 4.04
N GLU A 82 -5.94 -3.95 4.42
CA GLU A 82 -6.69 -2.70 4.36
C GLU A 82 -6.20 -1.81 3.22
N PHE A 83 -7.14 -1.29 2.45
CA PHE A 83 -6.90 -0.28 1.42
C PHE A 83 -7.47 1.06 1.87
N CYS A 84 -6.61 2.08 1.93
CA CYS A 84 -6.95 3.46 2.18
C CYS A 84 -6.67 4.26 0.91
N GLU A 85 -7.53 4.06 -0.08
CA GLU A 85 -7.42 4.67 -1.40
C GLU A 85 -8.49 5.77 -1.56
N MET A 86 -8.22 6.72 -2.45
CA MET A 86 -9.24 7.69 -2.83
C MET A 86 -10.22 7.06 -3.78
N GLU A 87 -11.51 7.24 -3.50
CA GLU A 87 -12.55 7.14 -4.51
C GLU A 87 -12.56 8.45 -5.30
N TYR A 88 -12.29 8.37 -6.60
CA TYR A 88 -12.28 9.52 -7.50
C TYR A 88 -13.29 9.34 -8.63
N GLY A 89 -14.04 10.40 -8.89
CA GLY A 89 -14.88 10.54 -10.08
C GLY A 89 -14.51 11.84 -10.79
N ILE A 90 -14.36 11.78 -12.12
CA ILE A 90 -14.13 12.99 -12.91
C ILE A 90 -15.46 13.73 -13.04
N LEU A 91 -15.55 14.94 -12.51
CA LEU A 91 -16.71 15.82 -12.67
C LEU A 91 -16.46 16.83 -13.81
N ASN A 92 -17.53 17.25 -14.49
CA ASN A 92 -17.49 18.26 -15.56
C ASN A 92 -16.54 17.92 -16.73
N TYR A 93 -16.45 16.64 -17.11
CA TYR A 93 -15.66 16.26 -18.28
C TYR A 93 -16.19 16.94 -19.55
N GLY A 94 -15.26 17.50 -20.33
CA GLY A 94 -15.52 17.85 -21.73
C GLY A 94 -15.60 16.60 -22.61
N PRO A 95 -16.00 16.75 -23.89
CA PRO A 95 -16.19 15.62 -24.81
C PRO A 95 -14.97 14.69 -24.92
N LEU A 96 -13.75 15.24 -24.89
CA LEU A 96 -12.51 14.46 -24.95
C LEU A 96 -12.19 13.73 -23.64
N SER A 97 -12.44 14.38 -22.49
CA SER A 97 -12.08 13.81 -21.19
C SER A 97 -13.05 12.73 -20.70
N LYS A 98 -14.21 12.58 -21.33
CA LYS A 98 -15.20 11.54 -20.98
C LYS A 98 -14.62 10.11 -21.12
N GLN A 99 -13.65 9.91 -22.00
CA GLN A 99 -12.98 8.61 -22.15
C GLN A 99 -12.15 8.18 -20.94
N PHE A 100 -11.88 9.11 -20.01
CA PHE A 100 -11.14 8.84 -18.77
C PHE A 100 -12.06 8.67 -17.56
N ASP A 101 -13.39 8.62 -17.75
CA ASP A 101 -14.33 8.37 -16.65
C ASP A 101 -14.25 6.90 -16.21
N LEU A 102 -13.50 6.65 -15.16
CA LEU A 102 -13.25 5.32 -14.60
C LEU A 102 -14.39 4.83 -13.70
N THR A 103 -15.42 5.65 -13.47
CA THR A 103 -16.58 5.29 -12.62
C THR A 103 -17.64 4.45 -13.35
N SER A 104 -17.46 4.25 -14.66
CA SER A 104 -18.36 3.45 -15.52
C SER A 104 -17.89 1.99 -15.60
N LYS A 105 -17.90 1.26 -14.49
CA LYS A 105 -17.90 -0.22 -14.50
C LYS A 105 -19.12 -0.72 -13.76
#